data_AF-A0A542GGV9-F1
#
_entry.id   AF-A0A542GGV9-F1
#
_cell.length_a   1.000
_cell.length_b   1.000
_cell.length_c   1.000
_cell.angle_alpha   90.00
_cell.angle_beta   90.00
_cell.angle_gamma   90.00
#
_symmetry.space_group_name_H-M   'P 1'
#
loop_
_entity.id
_entity.type
_entity.pdbx_description
1 polymer ?
#
loop_
_entity_poly.entity_id
_entity_poly.type
_entity_poly.pdbx_seq_one_letter_code
_entity_poly.pdbx_strand_id
1 'polypeptide(L)'
;MSTADENRDDVLDTVIVPEEDALPNPTRRGHGKMPEDVDDDDYQRAVEQERVAAGLADYAPGDVPPATDPLPPEAADAADLAQRGLLEDEHEDKG
;
A
#
# COMPACT_ATOMS: atom_id res chain seq x y z
N MET A 1 53.64 -14.25 42.92
CA MET A 1 54.15 -13.38 41.84
C MET A 1 54.31 -14.23 40.60
N SER A 2 54.11 -13.61 39.44
CA SER A 2 54.43 -14.09 38.09
C SER A 2 53.45 -15.10 37.48
N THR A 3 52.95 -14.93 36.27
CA THR A 3 52.88 -13.81 35.31
C THR A 3 51.75 -14.23 34.37
N ALA A 4 50.83 -13.33 34.03
CA ALA A 4 49.90 -13.61 32.94
C ALA A 4 50.75 -13.83 31.68
N ASP A 5 50.78 -15.06 31.18
CA ASP A 5 51.50 -15.38 29.96
C ASP A 5 50.69 -14.80 28.80
N GLU A 6 51.22 -13.69 28.30
CA GLU A 6 50.77 -12.95 27.14
C GLU A 6 50.92 -13.81 25.89
N ASN A 7 49.86 -14.47 25.46
CA ASN A 7 49.71 -14.85 24.05
C ASN A 7 48.32 -14.43 23.57
N ARG A 8 48.15 -13.11 23.51
CA ARG A 8 46.97 -12.45 22.93
C ARG A 8 46.94 -12.55 21.39
N ASP A 9 48.03 -13.03 20.79
CA ASP A 9 48.17 -13.26 19.36
C ASP A 9 47.57 -14.61 18.91
N ASP A 10 47.57 -15.64 19.77
CA ASP A 10 46.98 -16.96 19.44
C ASP A 10 45.45 -16.92 19.25
N VAL A 11 44.78 -15.98 19.94
CA VAL A 11 43.32 -15.81 19.82
C VAL A 11 42.90 -15.14 18.52
N LEU A 12 43.81 -14.40 17.87
CA LEU A 12 43.56 -13.73 16.59
C LEU A 12 43.79 -14.65 15.40
N ASP A 13 44.65 -15.67 15.53
CA ASP A 13 44.90 -16.69 14.51
C ASP A 13 43.73 -17.72 14.39
N THR A 14 42.79 -17.70 15.35
CA THR A 14 41.56 -18.50 15.32
C THR A 14 40.41 -17.78 14.58
N VAL A 15 40.59 -16.51 14.19
CA VAL A 15 39.57 -15.75 13.47
C VAL A 15 39.65 -16.09 11.99
N ILE A 16 38.74 -16.95 11.53
CA ILE A 16 38.56 -17.25 10.10
C ILE A 16 38.04 -15.98 9.42
N VAL A 17 38.93 -15.23 8.78
CA VAL A 17 38.57 -14.09 7.92
C VAL A 17 38.09 -14.66 6.58
N PRO A 18 36.83 -14.42 6.17
CA PRO A 18 36.37 -14.85 4.86
C PRO A 18 37.20 -14.20 3.75
N GLU A 19 37.81 -15.01 2.88
CA GLU A 19 38.68 -14.54 1.79
C GLU A 19 37.89 -13.94 0.61
N GLU A 20 36.59 -14.21 0.54
CA GLU A 20 35.70 -13.76 -0.54
C GLU A 20 34.51 -12.98 0.01
N ASP A 21 34.06 -11.98 -0.75
CA ASP A 21 32.76 -11.34 -0.51
C ASP A 21 31.67 -12.37 -0.82
N ALA A 22 31.23 -13.08 0.22
CA ALA A 22 30.18 -14.10 0.13
C ALA A 22 28.80 -13.51 -0.23
N LEU A 23 28.70 -12.19 -0.38
CA LEU A 23 27.49 -11.55 -0.82
C LEU A 23 27.28 -11.78 -2.33
N PRO A 24 26.08 -12.20 -2.75
CA PRO A 24 25.76 -12.28 -4.16
C PRO A 24 25.90 -10.89 -4.79
N ASN A 25 26.44 -10.85 -6.02
CA ASN A 25 26.50 -9.61 -6.79
C ASN A 25 25.10 -8.98 -6.89
N PRO A 26 24.92 -7.71 -6.47
CA PRO A 26 23.60 -7.08 -6.47
C PRO A 26 23.10 -6.92 -7.91
N THR A 27 22.21 -7.82 -8.32
CA THR A 27 21.53 -7.71 -9.61
C THR A 27 20.40 -6.70 -9.48
N ARG A 28 20.37 -5.65 -10.31
CA ARG A 28 19.23 -4.71 -10.39
C ARG A 28 17.99 -5.30 -11.08
N ARG A 29 17.71 -6.59 -10.87
CA ARG A 29 16.41 -7.15 -11.25
C ARG A 29 15.48 -6.80 -10.09
N GLY A 30 14.28 -6.29 -10.41
CA GLY A 30 13.24 -6.05 -9.39
C GLY A 30 12.92 -7.33 -8.61
N HIS A 31 11.96 -7.27 -7.69
CA HIS A 31 11.51 -8.44 -6.95
C HIS A 31 11.11 -9.56 -7.93
N GLY A 32 12.03 -10.49 -8.22
CA GLY A 32 11.98 -11.37 -9.40
C GLY A 32 10.96 -12.50 -9.31
N LYS A 33 9.92 -12.33 -8.50
CA LYS A 33 8.86 -13.28 -8.22
C LYS A 33 7.46 -12.71 -8.45
N MET A 34 7.33 -11.38 -8.58
CA MET A 34 6.05 -10.77 -8.94
C MET A 34 5.96 -10.73 -10.48
N PRO A 35 4.88 -11.25 -11.09
CA PRO A 35 4.66 -11.09 -12.53
C PRO A 35 4.60 -9.60 -12.88
N GLU A 36 5.14 -9.22 -14.04
CA GLU A 36 5.24 -7.81 -14.46
C GLU A 36 3.86 -7.18 -14.74
N ASP A 37 2.84 -8.02 -14.97
CA ASP A 37 1.50 -7.60 -15.41
C ASP A 37 0.46 -7.60 -14.28
N VAL A 38 0.86 -7.72 -13.00
CA VAL A 38 -0.13 -7.69 -11.92
C VAL A 38 -0.32 -6.29 -11.39
N ASP A 39 -1.57 -5.82 -11.45
CA ASP A 39 -2.01 -4.54 -10.92
C ASP A 39 -2.24 -4.64 -9.40
N ASP A 40 -1.65 -3.73 -8.63
CA ASP A 40 -1.84 -3.66 -7.18
C ASP A 40 -3.32 -3.41 -6.83
N ASP A 41 -4.05 -2.68 -7.70
CA ASP A 41 -5.47 -2.40 -7.53
C ASP A 41 -6.31 -3.70 -7.60
N ASP A 42 -5.91 -4.66 -8.43
CA ASP A 42 -6.60 -5.95 -8.53
C ASP A 42 -6.43 -6.78 -7.25
N TYR A 43 -5.24 -6.77 -6.66
CA TYR A 43 -5.01 -7.44 -5.38
C TYR A 43 -5.77 -6.77 -4.24
N GLN A 44 -5.78 -5.44 -4.21
CA GLN A 44 -6.52 -4.70 -3.20
C GLN A 44 -8.02 -5.06 -3.26
N ARG A 45 -8.60 -5.04 -4.47
CA ARG A 45 -10.00 -5.42 -4.68
C ARG A 45 -10.28 -6.87 -4.28
N ALA A 46 -9.40 -7.81 -4.61
CA ALA A 46 -9.57 -9.21 -4.21
C ALA A 46 -9.60 -9.38 -2.68
N VAL A 47 -8.70 -8.71 -1.97
CA VAL A 47 -8.67 -8.73 -0.49
C VAL A 47 -9.94 -8.16 0.11
N GLU A 48 -10.46 -7.05 -0.44
CA GLU A 48 -11.72 -6.45 0.03
C GLU A 48 -12.90 -7.43 -0.13
N GLN A 49 -13.00 -8.10 -1.28
CA GLN A 49 -14.03 -9.11 -1.53
C GLN A 49 -13.92 -10.31 -0.58
N GLU A 50 -12.70 -10.79 -0.31
CA GLU A 50 -12.48 -11.88 0.64
C GLU A 50 -12.93 -11.51 2.06
N ARG A 51 -12.74 -10.25 2.48
CA ARG A 51 -13.21 -9.79 3.79
C ARG A 51 -14.73 -9.80 3.89
N VAL A 52 -15.43 -9.43 2.82
CA VAL A 52 -16.90 -9.52 2.74
C VAL A 52 -17.35 -10.97 2.78
N ALA A 53 -16.74 -11.83 1.96
CA ALA A 53 -17.05 -13.25 1.91
C ALA A 53 -16.79 -13.96 3.25
N ALA A 54 -15.76 -13.53 3.98
CA ALA A 54 -15.45 -14.01 5.33
C ALA A 54 -16.39 -13.45 6.42
N GLY A 55 -17.28 -12.52 6.08
CA GLY A 55 -18.16 -11.83 7.03
C GLY A 55 -17.42 -10.88 7.98
N LEU A 56 -16.20 -10.45 7.62
CA LEU A 56 -15.41 -9.47 8.37
C LEU A 56 -15.77 -8.02 8.02
N ALA A 57 -16.41 -7.82 6.88
CA ALA A 57 -16.93 -6.54 6.43
C ALA A 57 -18.33 -6.74 5.83
N ASP A 58 -19.19 -5.74 5.97
CA ASP A 58 -20.55 -5.79 5.43
C ASP A 58 -20.58 -5.57 3.91
N TYR A 59 -19.61 -4.81 3.38
CA TYR A 59 -19.47 -4.48 1.96
C TYR A 59 -18.01 -4.18 1.59
N ALA A 60 -17.69 -4.31 0.30
CA ALA A 60 -16.43 -3.84 -0.26
C ALA A 60 -16.58 -2.36 -0.65
N PRO A 61 -15.64 -1.46 -0.28
CA PRO A 61 -15.76 -0.04 -0.58
C PRO A 61 -15.98 0.26 -2.07
N GLY A 62 -15.35 -0.50 -2.97
CA GLY A 62 -15.51 -0.34 -4.42
C GLY A 62 -16.87 -0.77 -4.99
N ASP A 63 -17.66 -1.54 -4.24
CA ASP A 63 -18.99 -2.01 -4.68
C ASP A 63 -20.12 -1.07 -4.25
N VAL A 64 -19.81 -0.04 -3.46
CA VAL A 64 -20.80 0.94 -3.02
C VAL A 64 -21.19 1.81 -4.21
N PRO A 65 -22.48 1.87 -4.60
CA PRO A 65 -22.94 2.77 -5.64
C PRO A 65 -22.58 4.23 -5.31
N PRO A 66 -22.47 5.11 -6.32
CA PRO A 66 -22.28 6.53 -6.07
C PRO A 66 -23.38 7.07 -5.15
N ALA A 67 -23.03 8.04 -4.31
CA ALA A 67 -23.96 8.61 -3.34
C ALA A 67 -25.17 9.31 -3.97
N THR A 68 -25.07 9.67 -5.26
CA THR A 68 -26.12 10.32 -6.03
C THR A 68 -26.69 9.37 -7.08
N ASP A 69 -28.01 9.25 -7.10
CA ASP A 69 -28.73 8.58 -8.18
C ASP A 69 -28.63 9.41 -9.47
N PRO A 70 -28.53 8.75 -10.64
CA PRO A 70 -28.55 9.45 -11.92
C PRO A 70 -29.88 10.17 -12.11
N LEU A 71 -29.82 11.42 -12.58
CA LEU A 71 -31.00 12.23 -12.87
C LEU A 71 -31.83 11.61 -14.00
N PRO A 72 -33.18 11.63 -13.91
CA PRO A 72 -34.03 11.27 -15.03
C PRO A 72 -33.80 12.25 -16.20
N PRO A 73 -34.05 11.83 -17.46
CA PRO A 73 -33.80 12.66 -18.64
C PRO A 73 -34.63 13.94 -18.66
N GLU A 74 -35.76 13.96 -17.95
CA GLU A 74 -36.67 15.10 -17.83
C GLU A 74 -36.23 16.10 -16.72
N ALA A 75 -35.12 15.83 -16.04
CA ALA A 75 -34.67 16.67 -14.92
C ALA A 75 -34.22 18.05 -15.40
N ALA A 76 -34.47 19.06 -14.57
CA ALA A 76 -34.03 20.42 -14.83
C ALA A 76 -32.50 20.53 -14.71
N ASP A 77 -31.89 21.40 -15.52
CA ASP A 77 -30.43 21.67 -15.49
C ASP A 77 -29.94 22.10 -14.10
N ALA A 78 -30.79 22.78 -13.33
CA ALA A 78 -30.51 23.16 -11.95
C ALA A 78 -30.26 21.93 -11.04
N ALA A 79 -30.94 20.82 -11.30
CA ALA A 79 -30.77 19.59 -10.53
C ALA A 79 -29.43 18.90 -10.86
N ASP A 80 -28.96 18.95 -12.12
CA ASP A 80 -27.60 18.50 -12.49
C ASP A 80 -26.53 19.35 -11.80
N LEU A 81 -26.70 20.68 -11.80
CA LEU A 81 -25.78 21.59 -11.11
C LEU A 81 -25.76 21.32 -9.60
N ALA A 82 -26.92 21.10 -8.98
CA ALA A 82 -27.00 20.75 -7.56
C ALA A 82 -26.26 19.45 -7.24
N GLN A 83 -26.44 18.38 -8.03
CA GLN A 83 -25.73 17.11 -7.84
C GLN A 83 -24.21 17.25 -8.02
N ARG A 84 -23.76 18.21 -8.85
CA ARG A 84 -22.34 18.51 -9.09
C ARG A 84 -21.76 19.52 -8.10
N GLY A 85 -22.57 20.04 -7.18
CA GLY A 85 -22.17 21.08 -6.22
C GLY A 85 -21.87 22.44 -6.88
N LEU A 86 -22.45 22.70 -8.05
CA LEU A 86 -22.27 23.93 -8.85
C LEU A 86 -23.44 24.91 -8.71
N LEU A 87 -24.44 24.59 -7.88
CA LEU A 87 -25.49 25.52 -7.55
C LEU A 87 -24.95 26.45 -6.46
N GLU A 88 -24.88 27.75 -6.75
CA GLU A 88 -24.51 28.75 -5.74
C GLU A 88 -25.55 28.69 -4.63
N ASP A 89 -25.14 28.22 -3.44
CA ASP A 89 -25.90 28.43 -2.24
C ASP A 89 -25.94 29.95 -2.03
N GLU A 90 -27.09 30.58 -2.29
CA GLU A 90 -27.39 31.92 -1.77
C GLU A 90 -27.42 31.83 -0.24
N HIS A 91 -26.24 31.73 0.37
CA HIS A 91 -26.04 31.98 1.78
C HIS A 91 -26.32 33.47 2.00
N GLU A 92 -27.60 33.81 2.20
CA GLU A 92 -27.98 35.05 2.87
C GLU A 92 -27.37 35.02 4.28
N ASP A 93 -26.18 35.58 4.40
CA ASP A 93 -25.57 35.99 5.66
C ASP A 93 -26.45 37.07 6.30
N LYS A 94 -27.42 36.65 7.11
CA LYS A 94 -28.14 37.56 8.02
C LYS A 94 -27.31 37.68 9.29
N GLY A 95 -26.56 38.77 9.37
CA GLY A 95 -25.70 39.14 10.49
C GLY A 95 -26.41 39.52 11.78
#